data_AF-A0A924BL97-F1
#
_entry.id   AF-A0A924BL97-F1
#
_cell.length_a   1.000
_cell.length_b   1.000
_cell.length_c   1.000
_cell.angle_alpha   90.00
_cell.angle_beta   90.00
_cell.angle_gamma   90.00
#
_symmetry.space_group_name_H-M   'P 1'
#
loop_
_entity.id
_entity.type
_entity.pdbx_description
1 polymer ?
#
loop_
_entity_poly.entity_id
_entity_poly.type
_entity_poly.pdbx_seq_one_letter_code
_entity_poly.pdbx_strand_id
1 'polypeptide(L)'
;MAIATELAPAVAIALLDKTILPPGAAAPALQCFAAGATPSQTDGKVRVQLMFENGAVLPVEMSNAAGAALSKGLAEELPKK
;
A
#
# COMPACT_ATOMS: atom_id res chain seq x y z
N MET A 1 -12.55 16.53 -0.26
CA MET A 1 -11.48 15.61 0.16
C MET A 1 -11.18 14.70 -1.02
N ALA A 2 -10.02 14.84 -1.65
CA ALA A 2 -9.67 14.07 -2.85
C ALA A 2 -9.15 12.69 -2.43
N ILE A 3 -9.73 11.62 -2.99
CA ILE A 3 -9.27 10.25 -2.81
C ILE A 3 -8.59 9.85 -4.09
N ALA A 4 -7.34 9.41 -3.99
CA ALA A 4 -6.63 8.93 -5.16
C ALA A 4 -7.14 7.53 -5.52
N THR A 5 -7.59 7.36 -6.76
CA THR A 5 -8.09 6.08 -7.27
C THR A 5 -7.00 5.39 -8.09
N GLU A 6 -6.97 4.06 -8.06
CA GLU A 6 -6.09 3.22 -8.91
C GLU A 6 -4.60 3.27 -8.56
N LEU A 7 -4.23 3.79 -7.39
CA LEU A 7 -2.84 3.81 -6.91
C LEU A 7 -2.38 2.47 -6.30
N ALA A 8 -2.91 1.33 -6.75
CA ALA A 8 -2.48 0.00 -6.28
C ALA A 8 -0.94 -0.19 -6.33
N PRO A 9 -0.21 0.29 -7.37
CA PRO A 9 1.24 0.22 -7.39
C PRO A 9 1.91 1.08 -6.31
N ALA A 10 1.40 2.28 -6.03
CA ALA A 10 1.97 3.16 -5.01
C ALA A 10 1.77 2.60 -3.59
N VAL A 11 0.64 1.92 -3.36
CA VAL A 11 0.38 1.18 -2.12
C VAL A 11 1.30 -0.04 -2.00
N ALA A 12 1.55 -0.76 -3.09
CA ALA A 12 2.54 -1.84 -3.10
C ALA A 12 3.94 -1.35 -2.73
N ILE A 13 4.39 -0.25 -3.34
CA ILE A 13 5.69 0.37 -3.07
C ILE A 13 5.79 0.80 -1.60
N ALA A 14 4.76 1.45 -1.07
CA ALA A 14 4.69 1.87 0.32
C ALA A 14 4.73 0.70 1.33
N LEU A 15 4.12 -0.43 0.98
CA LEU A 15 4.13 -1.63 1.83
C LEU A 15 5.44 -2.41 1.72
N LEU A 16 6.10 -2.38 0.55
CA LEU A 16 7.42 -2.97 0.31
C LEU A 16 8.55 -2.19 1.00
N ASP A 17 8.39 -0.89 1.29
CA ASP A 17 9.36 -0.12 2.10
C ASP A 17 9.53 -0.68 3.53
N LYS A 18 8.55 -1.45 4.02
CA LYS A 18 8.63 -2.16 5.32
C LYS A 18 9.39 -3.49 5.24
N THR A 19 9.83 -3.93 4.05
CA THR A 19 10.55 -5.19 3.87
C THR A 19 12.06 -4.96 3.77
N ILE A 20 12.83 -6.00 4.08
CA ILE A 20 14.29 -5.95 3.95
C ILE A 20 14.60 -5.91 2.45
N LEU A 21 15.02 -4.75 1.96
CA LEU A 21 15.44 -4.58 0.58
C LEU A 21 16.79 -5.30 0.36
N PRO A 22 16.94 -6.09 -0.71
CA PRO A 22 18.23 -6.69 -1.02
C PRO A 22 19.27 -5.61 -1.34
N PRO A 23 20.57 -5.89 -1.12
CA PRO A 23 21.64 -4.93 -1.41
C PRO A 23 21.59 -4.48 -2.87
N GLY A 24 21.46 -3.18 -3.10
CA GLY A 24 21.40 -2.59 -4.45
C GLY A 24 20.00 -2.46 -5.05
N ALA A 25 18.93 -2.82 -4.33
CA ALA A 25 17.57 -2.50 -4.75
C ALA A 25 17.36 -0.98 -4.80
N ALA A 26 16.59 -0.51 -5.78
CA ALA A 26 16.20 0.89 -5.86
C ALA A 26 15.39 1.26 -4.62
N ALA A 27 15.71 2.43 -4.03
CA ALA A 27 14.92 2.95 -2.92
C ALA A 27 13.45 3.12 -3.37
N PRO A 28 12.48 2.73 -2.54
CA PRO A 28 11.07 2.86 -2.87
C PRO A 28 10.73 4.33 -3.11
N ALA A 29 9.89 4.59 -4.11
CA ALA A 29 9.46 5.95 -4.46
C ALA A 29 8.61 6.62 -3.36
N LEU A 30 8.08 5.82 -2.42
CA LEU A 30 7.29 6.28 -1.28
C LEU A 30 7.74 5.52 -0.03
N GLN A 31 8.11 6.27 1.01
CA GLN A 31 8.39 5.71 2.34
C GLN A 31 7.22 5.96 3.26
N CYS A 32 6.56 4.89 3.69
CA CYS A 32 5.37 5.00 4.53
C CYS A 32 5.68 4.56 5.96
N PHE A 33 5.33 5.42 6.91
CA PHE A 33 5.42 5.13 8.33
C PHE A 33 4.43 4.04 8.75
N ALA A 34 3.20 4.05 8.22
CA ALA A 34 2.22 3.00 8.46
C ALA A 34 1.25 2.87 7.30
N ALA A 35 0.60 1.72 7.20
CA ALA A 35 -0.49 1.48 6.26
C ALA A 35 -1.63 0.74 6.96
N GLY A 36 -2.87 1.11 6.64
CA GLY A 36 -4.07 0.44 7.14
C GLY A 36 -5.11 0.29 6.04
N ALA A 37 -5.81 -0.85 6.00
CA ALA A 37 -6.89 -1.09 5.05
C ALA A 37 -8.25 -1.12 5.75
N THR A 38 -9.25 -0.50 5.12
CA THR A 38 -10.63 -0.48 5.59
C THR A 38 -11.59 -0.72 4.42
N PRO A 39 -12.79 -1.27 4.65
CA PRO A 39 -13.83 -1.35 3.61
C PRO A 39 -14.08 0.03 3.00
N SER A 40 -14.20 0.12 1.67
CA SER A 40 -14.66 1.35 1.04
C SER A 40 -16.17 1.49 1.22
N GLN A 41 -16.66 2.74 1.19
CA GLN A 41 -18.08 3.03 1.02
C GLN A 41 -18.55 2.79 -0.43
N THR A 42 -17.60 2.67 -1.36
CA THR A 42 -17.86 2.31 -2.75
C THR A 42 -17.87 0.79 -2.89
N ASP A 43 -18.95 0.24 -3.42
CA ASP A 43 -19.07 -1.20 -3.60
C ASP A 43 -17.96 -1.76 -4.53
N GLY A 44 -17.46 -2.94 -4.20
CA GLY A 44 -16.36 -3.58 -4.92
C GLY A 44 -14.97 -2.94 -4.73
N LYS A 45 -14.82 -1.97 -3.83
CA LYS A 45 -13.54 -1.29 -3.54
C LYS A 45 -13.08 -1.47 -2.10
N VAL A 46 -11.77 -1.37 -1.92
CA VAL A 46 -11.09 -1.27 -0.63
C VAL A 46 -10.39 0.08 -0.53
N ARG A 47 -10.41 0.67 0.66
CA ARG A 47 -9.66 1.90 0.97
C ARG A 47 -8.42 1.55 1.77
N VAL A 48 -7.28 2.04 1.32
CA VAL A 48 -6.00 1.95 2.04
C VAL A 48 -5.58 3.34 2.46
N GLN A 49 -5.17 3.50 3.71
CA GLN A 49 -4.59 4.73 4.22
C GLN A 49 -3.09 4.53 4.40
N LEU A 50 -2.32 5.36 3.72
CA LEU A 50 -0.87 5.41 3.86
C LEU A 50 -0.51 6.61 4.74
N MET A 51 0.17 6.37 5.86
CA MET A 51 0.65 7.41 6.77
C MET A 51 2.14 7.64 6.57
N PHE A 52 2.54 8.89 6.45
CA PHE A 52 3.93 9.33 6.30
C PHE A 52 4.47 9.89 7.62
N GLU A 53 5.79 9.99 7.76
CA GLU A 53 6.43 10.46 9.00
C GLU A 53 6.06 11.89 9.39
N ASN A 54 5.75 12.73 8.41
CA ASN A 54 5.27 14.10 8.63
C ASN A 54 3.81 14.17 9.12
N GLY A 55 3.17 13.03 9.39
CA GLY A 55 1.77 12.94 9.80
C GLY A 55 0.76 13.06 8.66
N ALA A 56 1.21 13.22 7.41
CA ALA A 56 0.32 13.21 6.26
C ALA A 56 -0.29 11.82 6.07
N VAL A 57 -1.57 11.78 5.71
CA VAL A 57 -2.29 10.56 5.38
C VAL A 57 -2.80 10.65 3.96
N LEU A 58 -2.43 9.68 3.12
CA LEU A 58 -2.91 9.55 1.75
C LEU A 58 -3.96 8.42 1.69
N PRO A 59 -5.25 8.75 1.52
CA PRO A 59 -6.28 7.76 1.25
C PRO A 59 -6.23 7.32 -0.22
N VAL A 60 -6.14 6.01 -0.42
CA VAL A 60 -6.15 5.34 -1.72
C VAL A 60 -7.36 4.44 -1.81
N GLU A 61 -8.11 4.52 -2.91
CA GLU A 61 -9.14 3.52 -3.25
C GLU A 61 -8.70 2.65 -4.42
N MET A 62 -8.87 1.34 -4.26
CA MET A 62 -8.62 0.36 -5.31
C MET A 62 -9.73 -0.69 -5.34
N SER A 63 -9.83 -1.44 -6.43
CA SER A 63 -10.78 -2.55 -6.52
C SER A 63 -10.41 -3.67 -5.54
N ASN A 64 -11.40 -4.47 -5.14
CA ASN A 64 -11.16 -5.65 -4.31
C ASN A 64 -10.20 -6.64 -4.98
N ALA A 65 -10.27 -6.78 -6.32
CA ALA A 65 -9.36 -7.61 -7.09
C ALA A 65 -7.90 -7.11 -6.99
N ALA A 66 -7.68 -5.80 -7.12
CA ALA A 66 -6.36 -5.21 -6.95
C ALA A 66 -5.84 -5.34 -5.52
N GLY A 67 -6.71 -5.13 -4.52
CA GLY A 67 -6.36 -5.32 -3.10
C GLY A 67 -6.00 -6.78 -2.78
N ALA A 68 -6.72 -7.75 -3.35
CA ALA A 68 -6.41 -9.17 -3.19
C ALA A 68 -5.09 -9.56 -3.86
N ALA A 69 -4.83 -9.07 -5.08
CA ALA A 69 -3.57 -9.29 -5.79
C ALA A 69 -2.38 -8.70 -5.02
N LEU A 70 -2.56 -7.49 -4.48
CA LEU A 70 -1.58 -6.81 -3.64
C LEU A 70 -1.28 -7.60 -2.36
N SER A 71 -2.32 -8.03 -1.64
CA SER A 71 -2.19 -8.84 -0.42
C SER A 71 -1.42 -10.14 -0.69
N LYS A 72 -1.72 -10.81 -1.81
CA LYS A 72 -1.03 -12.02 -2.24
C LYS A 72 0.45 -11.77 -2.54
N GLY A 73 0.76 -10.75 -3.35
CA GLY A 73 2.14 -10.40 -3.69
C GLY A 73 2.97 -10.02 -2.46
N LEU A 74 2.37 -9.29 -1.50
CA LEU A 74 3.03 -8.97 -0.24
C LEU A 74 3.30 -10.21 0.60
N ALA A 75 2.40 -11.18 0.64
CA ALA A 75 2.63 -12.43 1.37
C ALA A 75 3.76 -13.28 0.78
N GLU A 76 4.07 -13.11 -0.51
CA GLU A 76 5.18 -13.78 -1.20
C GLU A 76 6.53 -13.07 -0.96
N GLU A 77 6.52 -11.73 -0.88
CA GLU A 77 7.72 -10.90 -0.70
C GLU A 77 8.08 -10.59 0.77
N LEU A 78 7.11 -10.67 1.69
CA LEU A 78 7.37 -10.48 3.11
C LEU A 78 8.12 -11.70 3.66
N PRO A 79 9.28 -11.52 4.32
CA PRO A 79 9.97 -12.63 4.95
C PRO A 79 9.03 -13.31 5.94
N LYS A 80 8.85 -14.62 5.78
CA LYS A 80 8.07 -15.43 6.73
C LYS A 80 8.75 -15.32 8.09
N LYS A 81 8.00 -14.78 9.06
CA LYS A 81 8.41 -14.73 10.46
C LYS A 81 8.62 -16.13 11.02
#